data_AF-A0A1Y4W2T5-F1
#
_entry.id   AF-A0A1Y4W2T5-F1
#
_cell.length_a   1.000
_cell.length_b   1.000
_cell.length_c   1.000
_cell.angle_alpha   90.00
_cell.angle_beta   90.00
_cell.angle_gamma   90.00
#
_symmetry.space_group_name_H-M   'P 1'
#
loop_
_entity.id
_entity.type
_entity.pdbx_description
1 polymer ?
#
loop_
_entity_poly.entity_id
_entity_poly.type
_entity_poly.pdbx_seq_one_letter_code
_entity_poly.pdbx_strand_id
1 'polypeptide(L)'
;MDKHIVVLILGLGITFPACFNQYWSVDKKQITITSYSNNDFKKLAQLFNLTSKDQTIINLSNVQEAAIVYRKIVRLSPFNFNPDHLLLGITTKDGKEIDLDLGNIDYQGLATITLYLSEAGAKVSDQQGILRLLSENQNLFKHFHKKWASL
;
A
#
# COMPACT_ATOMS: atom_id res chain seq x y z
N MET A 1 13.61 30.05 25.62
CA MET A 1 12.72 29.33 24.68
C MET A 1 11.32 29.38 25.27
N ASP A 2 10.33 29.83 24.52
CA ASP A 2 8.95 29.97 24.99
C ASP A 2 8.37 28.59 25.36
N LYS A 3 7.63 28.50 26.47
CA LYS A 3 6.97 27.27 26.94
C LYS A 3 6.02 26.70 25.88
N HIS A 4 5.37 27.57 25.10
CA HIS A 4 4.49 27.15 24.02
C HIS A 4 5.24 26.45 22.89
N ILE A 5 6.44 26.92 22.56
CA ILE A 5 7.31 26.32 21.53
C ILE A 5 7.79 24.93 21.98
N VAL A 6 8.16 24.78 23.27
CA VAL A 6 8.57 23.48 23.82
C VAL A 6 7.43 22.46 23.73
N VAL A 7 6.21 22.84 24.10
CA VAL A 7 5.03 21.96 24.02
C VAL A 7 4.73 21.57 22.58
N LEU A 8 4.83 22.50 21.63
CA LEU A 8 4.62 22.22 20.20
C LEU A 8 5.66 21.22 19.67
N ILE A 9 6.94 21.41 19.99
CA ILE A 9 8.02 20.52 19.55
C ILE A 9 7.82 19.10 20.11
N LEU A 10 7.47 18.99 21.40
CA LEU A 10 7.21 17.70 22.03
C LEU A 10 5.98 17.02 21.42
N GLY A 11 4.90 17.76 21.17
CA GLY A 11 3.71 17.25 20.51
C GLY A 11 4.02 16.70 19.12
N LEU A 12 4.73 17.49 18.30
CA LEU A 12 5.15 17.06 16.95
C LEU A 12 6.09 15.86 16.99
N GLY A 13 7.02 15.79 17.95
CA GLY A 13 7.92 14.64 18.10
C GLY A 13 7.17 13.32 18.30
N ILE A 14 5.98 13.36 18.92
CA ILE A 14 5.15 12.17 19.15
C ILE A 14 4.21 11.92 17.95
N THR A 15 3.51 12.95 17.47
CA THR A 15 2.47 12.76 16.45
C THR A 15 3.03 12.61 15.04
N PHE A 16 4.15 13.25 14.73
CA PHE A 16 4.77 13.19 13.41
C PHE A 16 5.15 11.75 12.99
N PRO A 17 5.88 10.95 13.78
CA PRO A 17 6.22 9.59 13.39
C PRO A 17 4.99 8.68 13.27
N ALA A 18 3.90 8.95 14.00
CA ALA A 18 2.65 8.18 13.89
C ALA A 18 2.01 8.26 12.50
N CYS A 19 2.24 9.33 11.73
CA CYS A 19 1.69 9.52 10.39
C CYS A 19 2.42 8.74 9.28
N PHE A 20 3.58 8.15 9.57
CA PHE A 20 4.37 7.43 8.55
C PHE A 20 4.18 5.93 8.66
N ASN A 21 3.61 5.34 7.61
CA ASN A 21 3.44 3.90 7.52
C ASN A 21 4.51 3.26 6.63
N GLN A 22 4.59 1.94 6.68
CA GLN A 22 5.32 1.16 5.69
C GLN A 22 4.85 1.54 4.28
N TYR A 23 5.78 1.60 3.34
CA TYR A 23 5.49 1.76 1.92
C TYR A 23 6.28 0.71 1.13
N TRP A 24 5.94 0.56 -0.14
CA TRP A 24 6.67 -0.33 -1.03
C TRP A 24 6.86 0.33 -2.40
N SER A 25 7.86 -0.16 -3.12
CA SER A 25 8.14 0.21 -4.49
C SER A 25 8.44 -1.04 -5.31
N VAL A 26 8.36 -0.91 -6.62
CA VAL A 26 8.63 -2.02 -7.54
C VAL A 26 9.35 -1.51 -8.78
N ASP A 27 10.31 -2.31 -9.22
CA ASP A 27 10.98 -2.17 -10.50
C ASP A 27 10.90 -3.51 -11.28
N LYS A 28 11.60 -3.60 -12.41
CA LYS A 28 11.59 -4.80 -13.26
C LYS A 28 12.16 -6.07 -12.61
N LYS A 29 12.86 -5.95 -11.49
CA LYS A 29 13.57 -7.05 -10.83
C LYS A 29 12.96 -7.39 -9.48
N GLN A 30 12.53 -6.39 -8.71
CA GLN A 30 12.15 -6.61 -7.32
C GLN A 30 11.04 -5.69 -6.82
N ILE A 31 10.31 -6.19 -5.83
CA ILE A 31 9.49 -5.40 -4.91
C ILE A 31 10.33 -5.11 -3.67
N THR A 32 10.39 -3.85 -3.26
CA THR A 32 11.07 -3.42 -2.05
C THR A 32 10.05 -2.86 -1.08
N ILE A 33 9.88 -3.51 0.06
CA ILE A 33 9.02 -3.06 1.16
C ILE A 33 9.90 -2.35 2.18
N THR A 34 9.63 -1.07 2.43
CA THR A 34 10.38 -0.27 3.41
C THR A 34 9.53 -0.05 4.64
N SER A 35 10.00 -0.55 5.77
CA SER A 35 9.36 -0.42 7.08
C SER A 35 10.16 0.49 7.99
N TYR A 36 9.45 1.11 8.93
CA TYR A 36 10.04 1.90 9.99
C TYR A 36 10.08 1.10 11.29
N SER A 37 11.00 1.47 12.18
CA SER A 37 11.08 0.89 13.51
C SER A 37 9.80 1.15 14.31
N ASN A 38 9.40 0.18 15.14
CA ASN A 38 8.33 0.35 16.12
C ASN A 38 8.71 1.29 17.29
N ASN A 39 9.97 1.72 17.39
CA ASN A 39 10.41 2.71 18.38
C ASN A 39 10.33 4.12 17.78
N ASP A 40 9.58 5.03 18.40
CA ASP A 40 9.31 6.36 17.86
C ASP A 40 10.56 7.22 17.67
N PHE A 41 11.53 7.18 18.61
CA PHE A 41 12.78 7.91 18.47
C PHE A 41 13.63 7.38 17.31
N LYS A 42 13.71 6.05 17.17
CA LYS A 42 14.40 5.43 16.04
C LYS A 42 13.67 5.72 14.73
N LYS A 43 12.34 5.70 14.71
CA LYS A 43 11.51 6.06 13.56
C LYS A 43 11.72 7.51 13.13
N LEU A 44 11.77 8.46 14.07
CA LEU A 44 12.16 9.85 13.80
C LEU A 44 13.55 9.93 13.15
N ALA A 45 14.55 9.25 13.74
CA ALA A 45 15.89 9.23 13.17
C ALA A 45 15.90 8.64 11.74
N GLN A 46 15.10 7.59 11.47
CA GLN A 46 14.91 7.01 10.13
C GLN A 46 14.21 7.98 9.15
N LEU A 47 13.24 8.76 9.62
CA LEU A 47 12.54 9.77 8.83
C LEU A 47 13.46 10.93 8.42
N PHE A 48 14.36 11.35 9.31
CA PHE A 48 15.38 12.35 9.03
C PHE A 48 16.64 11.76 8.37
N ASN A 49 16.62 10.50 7.94
CA ASN A 49 17.75 9.79 7.32
C ASN A 49 19.03 9.75 8.17
N LEU A 50 18.90 9.89 9.49
CA LEU A 50 20.00 9.76 10.45
C LEU A 50 20.35 8.29 10.73
N THR A 51 19.43 7.38 10.44
CA THR A 51 19.62 5.93 10.52
C THR A 51 18.91 5.23 9.37
N SER A 52 19.36 4.02 9.03
CA SER A 52 18.80 3.23 7.94
C SER A 52 17.38 2.73 8.26
N LYS A 53 16.52 2.74 7.23
CA LYS A 53 15.19 2.12 7.26
C LYS A 53 15.32 0.61 7.07
N ASP A 54 14.36 -0.14 7.60
CA ASP A 54 14.33 -1.59 7.43
C ASP A 54 13.75 -1.92 6.05
N GLN A 55 14.34 -2.87 5.33
CA GLN A 55 13.92 -3.22 3.98
C GLN A 55 13.73 -4.74 3.83
N THR A 56 12.62 -5.13 3.22
CA THR A 56 12.38 -6.49 2.74
C THR A 56 12.35 -6.47 1.22
N ILE A 57 13.18 -7.29 0.59
CA ILE A 57 13.29 -7.40 -0.86
C ILE A 57 12.67 -8.72 -1.32
N ILE A 58 11.80 -8.63 -2.32
CA ILE A 58 11.20 -9.79 -2.98
C ILE A 58 11.57 -9.72 -4.45
N ASN A 59 12.42 -10.63 -4.90
CA ASN A 59 12.72 -10.75 -6.33
C ASN A 59 11.44 -11.18 -7.07
N LEU A 60 11.12 -10.49 -8.17
CA LEU A 60 9.94 -10.83 -8.98
C LEU A 60 10.01 -12.26 -9.53
N SER A 61 11.21 -12.77 -9.78
CA SER A 61 11.43 -14.17 -10.16
C SER A 61 11.03 -15.18 -9.09
N ASN A 62 10.85 -14.76 -7.83
CA ASN A 62 10.36 -15.59 -6.73
C ASN A 62 8.85 -15.47 -6.53
N VAL A 63 8.18 -14.55 -7.23
CA VAL A 63 6.72 -14.46 -7.21
C VAL A 63 6.15 -15.59 -8.06
N GLN A 64 5.22 -16.36 -7.49
CA GLN A 64 4.51 -17.42 -8.19
C GLN A 64 3.19 -16.90 -8.74
N GLU A 65 2.41 -16.24 -7.89
CA GLU A 65 1.10 -15.69 -8.25
C GLU A 65 0.97 -14.26 -7.73
N ALA A 66 0.21 -13.46 -8.48
CA ALA A 66 -0.18 -12.11 -8.08
C ALA A 66 -1.66 -11.89 -8.38
N ALA A 67 -2.41 -11.32 -7.43
CA ALA A 67 -3.84 -11.05 -7.57
C ALA A 67 -4.14 -9.59 -7.28
N ILE A 68 -4.89 -8.95 -8.17
CA ILE A 68 -5.41 -7.60 -7.95
C ILE A 68 -6.78 -7.74 -7.30
N VAL A 69 -6.94 -7.19 -6.10
CA VAL A 69 -8.15 -7.38 -5.29
C VAL A 69 -8.62 -6.06 -4.68
N TYR A 70 -9.87 -5.68 -4.96
CA TYR A 70 -10.59 -4.65 -4.25
C TYR A 70 -11.36 -5.27 -3.08
N ARG A 71 -10.95 -4.92 -1.86
CA ARG A 71 -11.53 -5.42 -0.60
C ARG A 71 -12.42 -4.35 0.01
N LYS A 72 -13.73 -4.64 0.01
CA LYS A 72 -14.73 -3.82 0.71
C LYS A 72 -14.65 -4.00 2.22
N ILE A 73 -14.68 -2.90 2.97
CA ILE A 73 -14.83 -2.96 4.42
C ILE A 73 -16.32 -2.94 4.79
N VAL A 74 -16.74 -3.89 5.63
CA VAL A 74 -18.08 -3.89 6.24
C VAL A 74 -18.11 -2.85 7.35
N ARG A 75 -18.91 -1.79 7.16
CA ARG A 75 -19.07 -0.72 8.13
C ARG A 75 -20.25 -1.04 9.05
N LEU A 76 -19.94 -1.43 10.29
CA LEU A 76 -20.94 -1.72 11.33
C LEU A 76 -21.33 -0.47 12.15
N SER A 77 -20.60 0.64 12.01
CA SER A 77 -20.80 1.89 12.74
C SER A 77 -20.63 3.09 11.82
N PRO A 78 -21.42 4.17 11.99
CA PRO A 78 -21.22 5.43 11.26
C PRO A 78 -19.90 6.13 11.62
N PHE A 79 -19.23 5.71 12.68
CA PHE A 79 -17.91 6.21 13.08
C PHE A 79 -16.75 5.32 12.58
N ASN A 80 -17.03 4.33 11.74
CA ASN A 80 -15.99 3.54 11.06
C ASN A 80 -15.62 4.20 9.73
N PHE A 81 -14.54 4.98 9.76
CA PHE A 81 -14.00 5.69 8.60
C PHE A 81 -12.90 4.91 7.85
N ASN A 82 -12.76 3.61 8.12
CA ASN A 82 -11.75 2.83 7.43
C ASN A 82 -12.06 2.78 5.92
N PRO A 83 -11.09 3.16 5.06
CA PRO A 83 -11.28 3.13 3.62
C PRO A 83 -11.30 1.70 3.12
N ASP A 84 -11.95 1.50 1.97
CA ASP A 84 -11.77 0.25 1.23
C ASP A 84 -10.34 0.16 0.69
N HIS A 85 -9.83 -1.05 0.53
CA HIS A 85 -8.45 -1.26 0.09
C HIS A 85 -8.40 -1.84 -1.33
N LEU A 86 -7.55 -1.25 -2.15
CA LEU A 86 -7.10 -1.85 -3.40
C LEU A 86 -5.75 -2.52 -3.14
N LEU A 87 -5.70 -3.84 -3.30
CA LEU A 87 -4.57 -4.66 -2.87
C LEU A 87 -3.95 -5.39 -4.07
N LEU A 88 -2.63 -5.53 -4.02
CA LEU A 88 -1.86 -6.49 -4.78
C LEU A 88 -1.48 -7.63 -3.82
N GLY A 89 -2.22 -8.73 -3.89
CA GLY A 89 -1.87 -9.97 -3.19
C GLY A 89 -0.75 -10.69 -3.93
N ILE A 90 0.32 -11.04 -3.23
CA ILE A 90 1.50 -11.72 -3.76
C ILE A 90 1.67 -13.05 -3.03
N THR A 91 1.82 -14.14 -3.80
CA THR A 91 2.21 -15.45 -3.29
C THR A 91 3.57 -15.81 -3.89
N THR A 92 4.56 -16.03 -3.03
CA THR A 92 5.90 -16.44 -3.46
C THR A 92 6.01 -17.96 -3.59
N LYS A 93 7.03 -18.43 -4.30
CA LYS A 93 7.26 -19.86 -4.56
C LYS A 93 7.47 -20.72 -3.32
N ASP A 94 7.90 -20.12 -2.21
CA ASP A 94 8.02 -20.76 -0.88
C ASP A 94 6.71 -20.70 -0.07
N GLY A 95 5.61 -20.21 -0.67
CA GLY A 95 4.28 -20.20 -0.06
C GLY A 95 4.00 -19.01 0.85
N LYS A 96 4.87 -18.00 0.89
CA LYS A 96 4.62 -16.78 1.68
C LYS A 96 3.60 -15.90 0.94
N GLU A 97 2.58 -15.48 1.68
CA GLU A 97 1.54 -14.57 1.19
C GLU A 97 1.74 -13.16 1.75
N ILE A 98 1.58 -12.15 0.90
CA ILE A 98 1.79 -10.74 1.23
C ILE A 98 0.73 -9.91 0.53
N ASP A 99 -0.03 -9.12 1.28
CA ASP A 99 -0.92 -8.10 0.73
C ASP A 99 -0.20 -6.75 0.70
N LEU A 100 -0.10 -6.15 -0.49
CA LEU A 100 0.46 -4.81 -0.69
C LEU A 100 -0.64 -3.82 -1.05
N ASP A 101 -0.77 -2.74 -0.26
CA ASP A 101 -1.75 -1.69 -0.55
C ASP A 101 -1.31 -0.87 -1.76
N LEU A 102 -2.14 -0.83 -2.80
CA LEU A 102 -1.91 -0.08 -4.04
C LEU A 102 -2.31 1.40 -3.90
N GLY A 103 -3.06 1.76 -2.84
CA GLY A 103 -3.54 3.12 -2.63
C GLY A 103 -4.35 3.65 -3.81
N ASN A 104 -4.07 4.90 -4.19
CA ASN A 104 -4.72 5.57 -5.32
C ASN A 104 -3.91 5.40 -6.62
N ILE A 105 -3.53 4.17 -6.95
CA ILE A 105 -2.82 3.88 -8.20
C ILE A 105 -3.72 4.16 -9.41
N ASP A 106 -3.13 4.70 -10.47
CA ASP A 106 -3.81 4.87 -11.76
C ASP A 106 -3.67 3.61 -12.64
N TYR A 107 -4.33 3.65 -13.80
CA TYR A 107 -4.24 2.55 -14.76
C TYR A 107 -2.80 2.29 -15.21
N GLN A 108 -2.01 3.33 -15.50
CA GLN A 108 -0.66 3.17 -16.03
C GLN A 108 0.28 2.51 -15.02
N GLY A 109 0.20 2.92 -13.75
CA GLY A 109 0.93 2.31 -12.66
C GLY A 109 0.55 0.83 -12.50
N LEU A 110 -0.74 0.51 -12.43
CA LEU A 110 -1.19 -0.86 -12.25
C LEU A 110 -0.82 -1.75 -13.47
N ALA A 111 -0.97 -1.24 -14.69
CA ALA A 111 -0.57 -1.93 -15.91
C ALA A 111 0.94 -2.21 -15.94
N THR A 112 1.76 -1.26 -15.49
CA THR A 112 3.22 -1.43 -15.41
C THR A 112 3.60 -2.51 -14.41
N ILE A 113 2.97 -2.53 -13.24
CA ILE A 113 3.24 -3.54 -12.20
C ILE A 113 2.89 -4.94 -12.69
N THR A 114 1.71 -5.08 -13.29
CA THR A 114 1.23 -6.36 -13.83
C THR A 114 2.11 -6.85 -14.98
N LEU A 115 2.59 -5.95 -15.83
CA LEU A 115 3.59 -6.26 -16.85
C LEU A 115 4.88 -6.81 -16.23
N TYR A 116 5.48 -6.11 -15.25
CA TYR A 116 6.73 -6.56 -14.62
C TYR A 116 6.59 -7.94 -13.97
N LEU A 117 5.48 -8.19 -13.30
CA LEU A 117 5.18 -9.49 -12.70
C LEU A 117 5.02 -10.59 -13.75
N SER A 118 4.27 -10.30 -14.82
CA SER A 118 4.06 -11.26 -15.92
C SER A 118 5.36 -11.56 -16.67
N GLU A 119 6.20 -10.56 -16.95
CA GLU A 119 7.50 -10.72 -17.59
C GLU A 119 8.46 -11.55 -16.73
N ALA A 120 8.36 -11.45 -15.41
CA ALA A 120 9.12 -12.27 -14.46
C ALA A 120 8.57 -13.72 -14.32
N GLY A 121 7.46 -14.04 -14.99
CA GLY A 121 6.86 -15.37 -15.02
C GLY A 121 5.81 -15.62 -13.92
N ALA A 122 5.37 -14.59 -13.20
CA ALA A 122 4.28 -14.74 -12.23
C ALA A 122 2.93 -14.87 -12.94
N LYS A 123 2.03 -15.68 -12.38
CA LYS A 123 0.65 -15.76 -12.84
C LYS A 123 -0.14 -14.59 -12.25
N VAL A 124 -0.42 -13.58 -13.08
CA VAL A 124 -1.19 -12.40 -12.67
C VAL A 124 -2.68 -12.61 -12.91
N SER A 125 -3.50 -12.31 -11.92
CA SER A 125 -4.95 -12.49 -11.94
C SER A 125 -5.68 -11.20 -11.56
N ASP A 126 -6.65 -10.81 -12.39
CA ASP A 126 -7.57 -9.69 -12.15
C ASP A 126 -9.02 -10.18 -12.32
N GLN A 127 -9.50 -10.98 -11.37
CA GLN A 127 -10.83 -11.57 -11.44
C GLN A 127 -11.95 -10.54 -11.34
N GLN A 128 -11.68 -9.39 -10.72
CA GLN A 128 -12.64 -8.31 -10.53
C GLN A 128 -12.63 -7.30 -11.68
N GLY A 129 -11.75 -7.46 -12.67
CA GLY A 129 -11.63 -6.58 -13.84
C GLY A 129 -11.19 -5.16 -13.49
N ILE A 130 -10.42 -4.98 -12.42
CA ILE A 130 -9.96 -3.69 -11.89
C ILE A 130 -9.12 -2.93 -12.92
N LEU A 131 -8.24 -3.60 -13.67
CA LEU A 131 -7.46 -2.97 -14.74
C LEU A 131 -8.36 -2.32 -15.77
N ARG A 132 -9.41 -3.04 -16.19
CA ARG A 132 -10.41 -2.52 -17.14
C ARG A 132 -11.15 -1.32 -16.54
N LEU A 133 -11.62 -1.44 -15.30
CA LEU A 133 -12.34 -0.35 -14.62
C LEU A 133 -11.50 0.92 -14.52
N LEU A 134 -10.22 0.80 -14.16
CA LEU A 134 -9.30 1.94 -14.13
C LEU A 134 -9.02 2.50 -15.53
N SER A 135 -8.87 1.64 -16.56
CA SER A 135 -8.66 2.08 -17.94
C SER A 135 -9.85 2.91 -18.48
N GLU A 136 -11.05 2.62 -18.00
CA GLU A 136 -12.30 3.32 -18.33
C GLU A 136 -12.54 4.54 -17.42
N ASN A 137 -11.58 4.91 -16.56
CA ASN A 137 -11.71 5.95 -15.53
C ASN A 137 -12.92 5.74 -14.58
N GLN A 138 -13.33 4.48 -14.37
CA GLN A 138 -14.41 4.19 -13.44
C GLN A 138 -13.93 4.34 -11.99
N ASN A 139 -14.77 4.96 -11.17
CA ASN A 139 -14.54 5.02 -9.74
C ASN A 139 -14.82 3.64 -9.11
N LEU A 140 -13.76 2.98 -8.61
CA LEU A 140 -13.85 1.63 -8.04
C LEU A 140 -14.82 1.58 -6.85
N PHE A 141 -14.83 2.60 -5.99
CA PHE A 141 -15.76 2.65 -4.86
C PHE A 141 -17.22 2.65 -5.35
N LYS A 142 -17.57 3.54 -6.28
CA LYS A 142 -18.92 3.59 -6.89
C LYS A 142 -19.29 2.26 -7.55
N HIS A 143 -18.35 1.64 -8.25
CA HIS A 143 -18.55 0.36 -8.94
C HIS A 143 -18.89 -0.76 -7.95
N PHE A 144 -18.11 -0.91 -6.88
CA PHE A 144 -18.28 -1.99 -5.91
C PHE A 144 -19.35 -1.72 -4.84
N HIS A 145 -19.80 -0.45 -4.69
CA HIS A 145 -20.86 0.01 -3.79
C HIS A 145 -22.09 0.57 -4.53
N LYS A 146 -22.76 -0.29 -5.31
CA LYS A 146 -23.97 0.10 -6.08
C LYS A 146 -25.06 0.82 -5.28
N LYS A 147 -25.21 0.52 -3.99
CA LYS A 147 -26.22 1.16 -3.10
C LYS A 147 -25.91 2.64 -2.81
N TRP A 148 -24.65 3.06 -2.93
CA TRP A 148 -24.17 4.41 -2.64
C TRP A 148 -23.90 5.23 -3.91
N ALA A 149 -24.06 4.62 -5.09
CA ALA A 149 -23.81 5.24 -6.39
C ALA A 149 -24.87 6.29 -6.82
N SER A 150 -25.90 6.50 -6.00
CA SER A 150 -27.06 7.37 -6.25
C SER A 150 -27.16 8.58 -5.30
N LEU A 151 -26.16 8.78 -4.44
CA LEU A 151 -26.02 9.97 -3.59
C LEU A 151 -25.07 10.98 -4.23
#